data_AF-A0A927PBA6-F1
#
_entry.id   AF-A0A927PBA6-F1
#
_cell.length_a   1.000
_cell.length_b   1.000
_cell.length_c   1.000
_cell.angle_alpha   90.00
_cell.angle_beta   90.00
_cell.angle_gamma   90.00
#
_symmetry.space_group_name_H-M   'P 1'
#
loop_
_entity.id
_entity.type
_entity.pdbx_description
1 polymer ?
#
loop_
_entity_poly.entity_id
_entity_poly.type
_entity_poly.pdbx_seq_one_letter_code
_entity_poly.pdbx_strand_id
1 'polypeptide(L)'
;MKRTIAAILAIIILMLLAAAHAEDGYVGSHPAQSIFVTQTRNRTCTLISATMMVRNYSHRAGNGYEHITESVVGKTGWNSKGLSHSFSVGDISVTVNKDIKNHADKKAYLIDILRQHPEGVVIYDSGAPHAIFLFGYDAATDIFYCADTTTKVAGKAITLEESIIKGDTQQAKIDTIDRIWHITNKIGG
;
A
#
# COMPACT_ATOMS: atom_id res chain seq x y z
N MET A 1 52.48 14.32 -6.18
CA MET A 1 51.42 14.22 -7.21
C MET A 1 50.75 12.84 -7.28
N LYS A 2 51.45 11.71 -7.49
CA LYS A 2 50.77 10.40 -7.64
C LYS A 2 49.98 9.93 -6.41
N ARG A 3 50.51 10.17 -5.20
CA ARG A 3 49.86 9.77 -3.93
C ARG A 3 48.63 10.62 -3.57
N THR A 4 48.63 11.90 -3.95
CA THR A 4 47.50 12.81 -3.74
C THR A 4 46.34 12.53 -4.69
N ILE A 5 46.63 12.15 -5.94
CA ILE A 5 45.61 11.76 -6.93
C ILE A 5 44.94 10.44 -6.50
N ALA A 6 45.70 9.46 -6.02
CA ALA A 6 45.15 8.19 -5.54
C ALA A 6 44.25 8.37 -4.30
N ALA A 7 44.59 9.27 -3.39
CA ALA A 7 43.77 9.60 -2.22
C ALA A 7 42.45 10.28 -2.62
N ILE A 8 42.49 11.23 -3.57
CA ILE A 8 41.29 11.88 -4.10
C ILE A 8 40.39 10.85 -4.80
N LEU A 9 40.96 9.96 -5.61
CA LEU A 9 40.20 8.92 -6.29
C LEU A 9 39.54 7.94 -5.31
N ALA A 10 40.25 7.54 -4.25
CA ALA A 10 39.71 6.66 -3.20
C ALA A 10 38.57 7.33 -2.43
N ILE A 11 38.67 8.64 -2.15
CA ILE A 11 37.60 9.41 -1.51
C ILE A 11 36.38 9.53 -2.43
N ILE A 12 36.58 9.80 -3.72
CA ILE A 12 35.49 9.85 -4.71
C ILE A 12 34.82 8.47 -4.82
N ILE A 13 35.58 7.38 -4.89
CA ILE A 13 35.05 6.01 -4.91
C ILE A 13 34.27 5.71 -3.62
N LEU A 14 34.75 6.16 -2.46
CA LEU A 14 34.06 5.98 -1.18
C LEU A 14 32.76 6.80 -1.11
N MET A 15 32.74 8.03 -1.63
CA MET A 15 31.53 8.85 -1.75
C MET A 15 30.52 8.24 -2.73
N LEU A 16 31.00 7.70 -3.86
CA LEU A 16 30.17 7.00 -4.84
C LEU A 16 29.61 5.68 -4.29
N LEU A 17 30.40 4.94 -3.50
CA LEU A 17 29.91 3.78 -2.77
C LEU A 17 28.88 4.18 -1.73
N ALA A 18 29.11 5.24 -0.94
CA ALA A 18 28.14 5.71 0.05
C ALA A 18 26.81 6.16 -0.59
N ALA A 19 26.86 6.83 -1.75
CA ALA A 19 25.68 7.17 -2.53
C ALA A 19 24.98 5.92 -3.13
N ALA A 20 25.73 4.87 -3.45
CA ALA A 20 25.18 3.60 -3.93
C ALA A 20 24.58 2.74 -2.80
N HIS A 21 24.87 3.01 -1.52
CA HIS A 21 24.26 2.37 -0.35
C HIS A 21 23.12 3.17 0.26
N ALA A 22 22.75 4.32 -0.31
CA ALA A 22 21.41 4.86 -0.15
C ALA A 22 20.46 3.97 -0.98
N GLU A 23 20.30 2.72 -0.54
CA GLU A 23 19.09 1.96 -0.83
C GLU A 23 17.95 2.89 -0.41
N ASP A 24 17.26 3.41 -1.40
CA ASP A 24 16.14 4.32 -1.26
C ASP A 24 15.26 3.77 -0.14
N GLY A 25 15.13 4.49 0.99
CA GLY A 25 14.51 3.98 2.23
C GLY A 25 13.02 3.68 2.11
N TYR A 26 12.51 3.59 0.89
CA TYR A 26 11.14 3.38 0.52
C TYR A 26 10.79 1.89 0.52
N VAL A 27 9.70 1.56 1.20
CA VAL A 27 9.12 0.22 1.24
C VAL A 27 7.77 0.26 0.51
N GLY A 28 7.53 -0.68 -0.41
CA GLY A 28 6.27 -0.80 -1.15
C GLY A 28 6.40 -0.43 -2.62
N SER A 29 5.48 0.37 -3.15
CA SER A 29 5.50 0.83 -4.55
C SER A 29 5.02 2.26 -4.74
N HIS A 30 5.23 2.78 -5.96
CA HIS A 30 4.68 4.04 -6.43
C HIS A 30 3.63 3.73 -7.52
N PRO A 31 2.35 3.56 -7.18
CA PRO A 31 1.32 3.21 -8.16
C PRO A 31 1.16 4.30 -9.23
N ALA A 32 0.91 3.89 -10.47
CA ALA A 32 0.59 4.83 -11.54
C ALA A 32 -0.71 5.59 -11.25
N GLN A 33 -0.81 6.84 -11.72
CA GLN A 33 -1.97 7.70 -11.48
C GLN A 33 -3.31 7.07 -11.92
N SER A 34 -3.29 6.23 -12.96
CA SER A 34 -4.45 5.51 -13.49
C SER A 34 -4.96 4.36 -12.61
N ILE A 35 -4.18 3.94 -11.60
CA ILE A 35 -4.58 2.95 -10.61
C ILE A 35 -5.64 3.54 -9.68
N PHE A 36 -5.48 4.82 -9.30
CA PHE A 36 -6.34 5.48 -8.33
C PHE A 36 -7.75 5.69 -8.89
N VAL A 37 -8.75 5.22 -8.14
CA VAL A 37 -10.17 5.32 -8.47
C VAL A 37 -10.97 5.84 -7.28
N THR A 38 -12.05 6.55 -7.59
CA THR A 38 -12.95 7.13 -6.59
C THR A 38 -14.16 6.23 -6.38
N GLN A 39 -14.65 6.13 -5.14
CA GLN A 39 -15.88 5.38 -4.89
C GLN A 39 -17.09 6.01 -5.58
N THR A 40 -17.90 5.18 -6.24
CA THR A 40 -19.12 5.63 -6.91
C THR A 40 -20.34 5.65 -5.99
N ARG A 41 -20.26 4.96 -4.84
CA ARG A 41 -21.35 4.80 -3.86
C ARG A 41 -20.83 4.94 -2.44
N ASN A 42 -21.71 5.35 -1.53
CA ASN A 42 -21.40 5.32 -0.10
C ASN A 42 -21.16 3.87 0.36
N ARG A 43 -20.26 3.70 1.34
CA ARG A 43 -19.95 2.40 1.99
C ARG A 43 -19.28 1.34 1.09
N THR A 44 -18.60 1.74 0.01
CA THR A 44 -17.80 0.83 -0.83
C THR A 44 -16.29 1.03 -0.70
N CYS A 45 -15.82 1.68 0.38
CA CYS A 45 -14.39 1.97 0.58
C CYS A 45 -13.49 0.72 0.57
N THR A 46 -13.92 -0.38 1.19
CA THR A 46 -13.20 -1.66 1.12
C THR A 46 -13.15 -2.21 -0.30
N LEU A 47 -14.25 -2.15 -1.06
CA LEU A 47 -14.31 -2.61 -2.45
C LEU A 47 -13.38 -1.83 -3.38
N ILE A 48 -13.41 -0.51 -3.27
CA ILE A 48 -12.61 0.38 -4.12
C ILE A 48 -11.13 0.28 -3.75
N SER A 49 -10.79 0.21 -2.46
CA SER A 49 -9.42 -0.03 -2.01
C SER A 49 -8.88 -1.37 -2.51
N ALA A 50 -9.69 -2.44 -2.44
CA ALA A 50 -9.32 -3.74 -2.99
C ALA A 50 -9.16 -3.69 -4.51
N THR A 51 -10.00 -2.93 -5.21
CA THR A 51 -9.89 -2.70 -6.65
C THR A 51 -8.55 -2.05 -7.00
N MET A 52 -8.13 -1.01 -6.28
CA MET A 52 -6.83 -0.36 -6.48
C MET A 52 -5.66 -1.31 -6.20
N MET A 53 -5.71 -2.09 -5.12
CA MET A 53 -4.70 -3.09 -4.79
C MET A 53 -4.54 -4.14 -5.90
N VAL A 54 -5.64 -4.74 -6.36
CA VAL A 54 -5.62 -5.77 -7.42
C VAL A 54 -5.17 -5.18 -8.76
N ARG A 55 -5.54 -3.93 -9.07
CA ARG A 55 -5.04 -3.21 -10.26
C ARG A 55 -3.54 -2.97 -10.17
N ASN A 56 -3.03 -2.50 -9.03
CA ASN A 56 -1.60 -2.25 -8.84
C ASN A 56 -0.79 -3.55 -8.96
N TYR A 57 -1.27 -4.64 -8.37
CA TYR A 57 -0.67 -5.96 -8.51
C TYR A 57 -0.55 -6.38 -9.98
N SER A 58 -1.66 -6.32 -10.73
CA SER A 58 -1.69 -6.68 -12.16
C SER A 58 -0.75 -5.79 -12.98
N HIS A 59 -0.78 -4.47 -12.76
CA HIS A 59 0.06 -3.52 -13.46
C HIS A 59 1.55 -3.79 -13.23
N ARG A 60 1.94 -4.07 -11.97
CA ARG A 60 3.32 -4.41 -11.60
C ARG A 60 3.79 -5.72 -12.20
N ALA A 61 2.89 -6.66 -12.43
CA ALA A 61 3.17 -7.91 -13.12
C ALA A 61 3.29 -7.75 -14.65
N GLY A 62 3.12 -6.54 -15.20
CA GLY A 62 3.10 -6.32 -16.65
C GLY A 62 1.80 -6.76 -17.33
N ASN A 63 0.76 -7.09 -16.55
CA ASN A 63 -0.54 -7.50 -17.03
C ASN A 63 -1.49 -6.29 -17.14
N GLY A 64 -2.38 -6.31 -18.13
CA GLY A 64 -3.41 -5.27 -18.26
C GLY A 64 -4.33 -5.22 -17.04
N TYR A 65 -4.53 -4.04 -16.46
CA TYR A 65 -5.34 -3.84 -15.24
C TYR A 65 -6.66 -3.10 -15.52
N GLU A 66 -6.88 -2.67 -16.75
CA GLU A 66 -8.00 -1.85 -17.20
C GLU A 66 -9.34 -2.57 -17.04
N HIS A 67 -9.33 -3.90 -17.17
CA HIS A 67 -10.51 -4.74 -17.01
C HIS A 67 -10.88 -4.98 -15.54
N ILE A 68 -9.97 -4.71 -14.59
CA ILE A 68 -10.21 -4.85 -13.15
C ILE A 68 -10.95 -3.60 -12.67
N THR A 69 -12.29 -3.67 -12.75
CA THR A 69 -13.20 -2.58 -12.37
C THR A 69 -13.88 -2.86 -11.02
N GLU A 70 -14.48 -1.83 -10.40
CA GLU A 70 -15.31 -1.99 -9.19
C GLU A 70 -16.37 -3.10 -9.38
N SER A 71 -16.97 -3.20 -10.58
CA SER A 71 -17.97 -4.22 -10.88
C SER A 71 -17.38 -5.64 -10.91
N VAL A 72 -16.18 -5.81 -11.49
CA VAL A 72 -15.51 -7.12 -11.56
C VAL A 72 -15.14 -7.60 -10.17
N VAL A 73 -14.50 -6.75 -9.36
CA VAL A 73 -14.16 -7.07 -7.96
C VAL A 73 -15.45 -7.27 -7.15
N GLY A 74 -16.50 -6.49 -7.42
CA GLY A 74 -17.77 -6.58 -6.72
C GLY A 74 -18.48 -7.92 -6.95
N LYS A 75 -18.41 -8.47 -8.17
CA LYS A 75 -19.04 -9.77 -8.51
C LYS A 75 -18.46 -10.94 -7.73
N THR A 76 -17.20 -10.89 -7.35
CA THR A 76 -16.52 -12.00 -6.67
C THR A 76 -16.23 -11.73 -5.20
N GLY A 77 -16.00 -10.46 -4.84
CA GLY A 77 -15.58 -10.03 -3.51
C GLY A 77 -16.67 -9.39 -2.68
N TRP A 78 -17.79 -8.92 -3.24
CA TRP A 78 -18.80 -8.16 -2.49
C TRP A 78 -20.05 -8.99 -2.16
N ASN A 79 -20.53 -8.89 -0.92
CA ASN A 79 -21.79 -9.49 -0.48
C ASN A 79 -22.63 -8.48 0.33
N SER A 80 -23.77 -8.92 0.86
CA SER A 80 -24.69 -8.06 1.63
C SER A 80 -24.08 -7.43 2.89
N LYS A 81 -22.93 -7.94 3.36
CA LYS A 81 -22.16 -7.47 4.53
C LYS A 81 -20.91 -6.67 4.15
N GLY A 82 -20.66 -6.45 2.87
CA GLY A 82 -19.48 -5.73 2.37
C GLY A 82 -18.45 -6.65 1.70
N LEU A 83 -17.18 -6.24 1.73
CA LEU A 83 -16.09 -7.00 1.14
C LEU A 83 -15.89 -8.31 1.91
N SER A 84 -15.83 -9.42 1.17
CA SER A 84 -15.65 -10.76 1.69
C SER A 84 -14.26 -10.91 2.33
N HIS A 85 -14.16 -11.77 3.34
CA HIS A 85 -12.89 -12.06 3.99
C HIS A 85 -11.90 -12.79 3.06
N SER A 86 -12.40 -13.49 2.04
CA SER A 86 -11.60 -14.04 0.97
C SER A 86 -12.40 -14.02 -0.33
N PHE A 87 -11.72 -13.77 -1.44
CA PHE A 87 -12.28 -13.78 -2.79
C PHE A 87 -11.15 -13.88 -3.82
N SER A 88 -11.51 -14.15 -5.08
CA SER A 88 -10.57 -14.12 -6.20
C SER A 88 -11.06 -13.23 -7.34
N VAL A 89 -10.12 -12.62 -8.06
CA VAL A 89 -10.35 -11.86 -9.30
C VAL A 89 -9.45 -12.47 -10.37
N GLY A 90 -10.03 -13.29 -11.24
CA GLY A 90 -9.22 -14.19 -12.09
C GLY A 90 -8.35 -15.08 -11.21
N ASP A 91 -7.05 -15.10 -11.52
CA ASP A 91 -6.03 -15.85 -10.78
C ASP A 91 -5.44 -15.06 -9.60
N ILE A 92 -6.06 -13.98 -9.12
CA ILE A 92 -5.58 -13.19 -7.98
C ILE A 92 -6.46 -13.47 -6.78
N SER A 93 -5.93 -14.11 -5.76
CA SER A 93 -6.60 -14.43 -4.50
C SER A 93 -6.27 -13.39 -3.43
N VAL A 94 -7.31 -12.93 -2.74
CA VAL A 94 -7.22 -11.96 -1.66
C VAL A 94 -7.75 -12.59 -0.38
N THR A 95 -7.10 -12.32 0.74
CA THR A 95 -7.58 -12.70 2.07
C THR A 95 -7.41 -11.57 3.08
N VAL A 96 -8.21 -11.58 4.14
CA VAL A 96 -8.09 -10.65 5.26
C VAL A 96 -7.34 -11.30 6.43
N ASN A 97 -6.38 -10.55 6.98
CA ASN A 97 -5.75 -10.82 8.26
C ASN A 97 -6.25 -9.81 9.32
N LYS A 98 -6.34 -10.24 10.58
CA LYS A 98 -6.70 -9.44 11.77
C LYS A 98 -5.60 -9.39 12.84
N ASP A 99 -4.44 -10.00 12.61
CA ASP A 99 -3.33 -10.10 13.56
C ASP A 99 -2.84 -8.72 14.02
N ILE A 100 -2.84 -7.73 13.10
CA ILE A 100 -2.48 -6.34 13.40
C ILE A 100 -3.24 -5.80 14.62
N LYS A 101 -4.47 -6.24 14.87
CA LYS A 101 -5.28 -5.79 16.02
C LYS A 101 -4.56 -5.96 17.36
N ASN A 102 -3.76 -7.03 17.49
CA ASN A 102 -3.10 -7.39 18.74
C ASN A 102 -1.59 -7.08 18.71
N HIS A 103 -1.08 -6.45 17.65
CA HIS A 103 0.33 -6.07 17.56
C HIS A 103 0.64 -4.85 18.45
N ALA A 104 1.69 -4.96 19.27
CA ALA A 104 2.15 -3.87 20.13
C ALA A 104 2.74 -2.71 19.30
N ASP A 105 3.47 -3.03 18.23
CA ASP A 105 3.99 -2.06 17.27
C ASP A 105 3.33 -2.30 15.90
N LYS A 106 2.17 -1.67 15.70
CA LYS A 106 1.43 -1.75 14.43
C LYS A 106 2.16 -1.06 13.29
N LYS A 107 3.00 -0.07 13.56
CA LYS A 107 3.77 0.62 12.52
C LYS A 107 4.82 -0.30 11.92
N ALA A 108 5.62 -0.95 12.77
CA ALA A 108 6.58 -1.96 12.31
C ALA A 108 5.89 -3.10 11.55
N TYR A 109 4.72 -3.53 12.02
CA TYR A 109 3.91 -4.54 11.33
C TYR A 109 3.47 -4.09 9.93
N LEU A 110 2.99 -2.86 9.78
CA LEU A 110 2.59 -2.32 8.47
C LEU A 110 3.77 -2.18 7.50
N ILE A 111 4.94 -1.76 7.99
CA ILE A 111 6.16 -1.70 7.18
C ILE A 111 6.53 -3.11 6.69
N ASP A 112 6.51 -4.11 7.57
CA ASP A 112 6.82 -5.48 7.20
C ASP A 112 5.82 -6.06 6.19
N ILE A 113 4.53 -5.80 6.39
CA ILE A 113 3.49 -6.17 5.44
C ILE A 113 3.75 -5.54 4.06
N LEU A 114 4.16 -4.27 3.97
CA LEU A 114 4.48 -3.64 2.68
C LEU A 114 5.75 -4.22 2.04
N ARG A 115 6.73 -4.70 2.82
CA ARG A 115 7.87 -5.46 2.25
C ARG A 115 7.40 -6.77 1.63
N GLN A 116 6.48 -7.46 2.31
CA GLN A 116 5.91 -8.72 1.81
C GLN A 116 4.95 -8.50 0.64
N HIS A 117 4.25 -7.37 0.61
CA HIS A 117 3.24 -6.99 -0.38
C HIS A 117 3.62 -5.67 -1.06
N PRO A 118 4.61 -5.66 -1.97
CA PRO A 118 5.04 -4.44 -2.65
C PRO A 118 3.93 -3.83 -3.52
N GLU A 119 2.92 -4.60 -3.90
CA GLU A 119 1.68 -4.13 -4.53
C GLU A 119 0.78 -3.28 -3.62
N GLY A 120 1.05 -3.28 -2.32
CA GLY A 120 0.24 -2.65 -1.28
C GLY A 120 -0.86 -3.55 -0.73
N VAL A 121 -1.58 -3.02 0.26
CA VAL A 121 -2.63 -3.72 1.00
C VAL A 121 -3.83 -2.82 1.26
N VAL A 122 -4.98 -3.39 1.57
CA VAL A 122 -6.11 -2.63 2.09
C VAL A 122 -6.07 -2.64 3.61
N ILE A 123 -5.97 -1.48 4.24
CA ILE A 123 -6.07 -1.36 5.71
C ILE A 123 -7.45 -0.85 6.11
N TYR A 124 -7.94 -1.27 7.27
CA TYR A 124 -9.30 -0.98 7.73
C TYR A 124 -9.40 -0.77 9.24
N ASP A 125 -10.11 0.30 9.61
CA ASP A 125 -10.57 0.60 10.97
C ASP A 125 -12.03 0.17 11.08
N SER A 126 -12.32 -0.86 11.87
CA SER A 126 -13.69 -1.34 12.12
C SER A 126 -14.41 -0.59 13.24
N GLY A 127 -13.68 0.15 14.09
CA GLY A 127 -14.23 1.00 15.15
C GLY A 127 -14.80 2.31 14.62
N ALA A 128 -14.22 2.84 13.54
CA ALA A 128 -14.77 3.90 12.70
C ALA A 128 -14.72 3.46 11.23
N PRO A 129 -15.72 2.66 10.78
CA PRO A 129 -15.70 1.91 9.51
C PRO A 129 -15.18 2.68 8.30
N HIS A 130 -13.89 2.51 7.97
CA HIS A 130 -13.27 3.06 6.77
C HIS A 130 -12.05 2.26 6.31
N ALA A 131 -11.87 2.17 5.00
CA ALA A 131 -10.78 1.43 4.36
C ALA A 131 -10.07 2.29 3.33
N ILE A 132 -8.76 2.09 3.23
CA ILE A 132 -7.89 2.77 2.27
C ILE A 132 -6.88 1.78 1.67
N PHE A 133 -6.34 2.12 0.52
CA PHE A 133 -5.26 1.38 -0.13
C PHE A 133 -3.91 1.92 0.33
N LEU A 134 -3.21 1.21 1.20
CA LEU A 134 -1.87 1.53 1.69
C LEU A 134 -0.83 0.88 0.77
N PHE A 135 0.11 1.64 0.22
CA PHE A 135 1.03 1.10 -0.80
C PHE A 135 2.50 1.45 -0.59
N GLY A 136 2.82 2.35 0.35
CA GLY A 136 4.19 2.83 0.49
C GLY A 136 4.52 3.35 1.87
N TYR A 137 5.81 3.32 2.21
CA TYR A 137 6.40 3.94 3.39
C TYR A 137 7.79 4.47 3.06
N ASP A 138 8.06 5.73 3.36
CA ASP A 138 9.38 6.34 3.24
C ASP A 138 10.06 6.43 4.61
N ALA A 139 11.14 5.67 4.80
CA ALA A 139 11.89 5.66 6.06
C ALA A 139 12.69 6.94 6.32
N ALA A 140 13.01 7.74 5.30
CA ALA A 140 13.74 8.98 5.47
C ALA A 140 12.85 10.10 6.05
N THR A 141 11.59 10.11 5.66
CA THR A 141 10.60 11.11 6.12
C THR A 141 9.64 10.56 7.17
N ASP A 142 9.66 9.26 7.42
CA ASP A 142 8.76 8.54 8.31
C ASP A 142 7.28 8.62 7.90
N ILE A 143 7.00 8.59 6.59
CA ILE A 143 5.66 8.81 6.02
C ILE A 143 5.12 7.56 5.35
N PHE A 144 3.90 7.16 5.70
CA PHE A 144 3.10 6.21 4.93
C PHE A 144 2.33 6.91 3.82
N TYR A 145 2.28 6.26 2.66
CA TYR A 145 1.52 6.70 1.49
C TYR A 145 0.38 5.75 1.18
N CYS A 146 -0.78 6.34 0.86
CA CYS A 146 -2.01 5.62 0.62
C CYS A 146 -2.87 6.33 -0.44
N ALA A 147 -3.96 5.67 -0.84
CA ALA A 147 -5.06 6.28 -1.57
C ALA A 147 -6.36 6.03 -0.81
N ASP A 148 -7.04 7.12 -0.45
CA ASP A 148 -8.35 7.08 0.16
C ASP A 148 -9.44 7.09 -0.93
N THR A 149 -10.55 6.41 -0.69
CA THR A 149 -11.62 6.25 -1.68
C THR A 149 -12.63 7.39 -1.66
N THR A 150 -12.59 8.22 -0.62
CA THR A 150 -13.60 9.26 -0.35
C THR A 150 -13.42 10.45 -1.28
N THR A 151 -14.50 10.92 -1.89
CA THR A 151 -14.52 11.98 -2.92
C THR A 151 -13.75 13.27 -2.56
N LYS A 152 -13.55 13.58 -1.28
CA LYS A 152 -12.77 14.75 -0.83
C LYS A 152 -11.26 14.64 -1.09
N VAL A 153 -10.73 13.42 -1.08
CA VAL A 153 -9.28 13.14 -1.11
C VAL A 153 -8.89 12.05 -2.14
N ALA A 154 -9.88 11.47 -2.83
CA ALA A 154 -9.68 10.35 -3.74
C ALA A 154 -8.98 10.69 -5.05
N GLY A 155 -8.61 9.64 -5.78
CA GLY A 155 -8.07 9.73 -7.13
C GLY A 155 -6.61 10.13 -7.18
N LYS A 156 -5.87 10.06 -6.07
CA LYS A 156 -4.43 10.36 -6.01
C LYS A 156 -3.76 9.66 -4.83
N ALA A 157 -2.44 9.62 -4.88
CA ALA A 157 -1.61 9.37 -3.71
C ALA A 157 -1.73 10.52 -2.69
N ILE A 158 -1.84 10.16 -1.41
CA ILE A 158 -1.81 11.06 -0.26
C ILE A 158 -0.99 10.42 0.86
N THR A 159 -0.61 11.20 1.85
CA THR A 159 -0.06 10.66 3.11
C THR A 159 -1.17 10.00 3.94
N LEU A 160 -0.79 9.09 4.85
CA LEU A 160 -1.76 8.48 5.77
C LEU A 160 -2.43 9.54 6.67
N GLU A 161 -1.70 10.59 7.05
CA GLU A 161 -2.23 11.68 7.86
C GLU A 161 -3.38 12.44 7.15
N GLU A 162 -3.28 12.63 5.83
CA GLU A 162 -4.32 13.26 5.01
C GLU A 162 -5.57 12.38 4.77
N SER A 163 -5.49 11.07 5.05
CA SER A 163 -6.62 10.16 4.90
C SER A 163 -7.74 10.43 5.90
N ILE A 164 -8.94 9.89 5.66
CA ILE A 164 -10.07 10.04 6.60
C ILE A 164 -10.12 8.94 7.66
N ILE A 165 -9.10 8.07 7.76
CA ILE A 165 -8.97 7.15 8.90
C ILE A 165 -8.99 7.97 10.19
N LYS A 166 -9.70 7.47 11.20
CA LYS A 166 -9.89 8.20 12.46
C LYS A 166 -8.54 8.42 13.16
N GLY A 167 -8.27 9.68 13.53
CA GLY A 167 -7.06 10.10 14.21
C GLY A 167 -6.48 11.37 13.58
N ASP A 168 -5.81 12.17 14.40
CA ASP A 168 -5.26 13.47 13.98
C ASP A 168 -3.80 13.38 13.51
N THR A 169 -3.11 12.27 13.81
CA THR A 169 -1.72 12.02 13.40
C THR A 169 -1.60 10.69 12.69
N GLN A 170 -0.52 10.49 11.93
CA GLN A 170 -0.21 9.19 11.35
C GLN A 170 -0.25 8.05 12.38
N GLN A 171 0.38 8.22 13.55
CA GLN A 171 0.40 7.18 14.58
C GLN A 171 -1.00 6.90 15.14
N ALA A 172 -1.79 7.93 15.43
CA ALA A 172 -3.15 7.76 15.94
C ALA A 172 -4.03 6.97 14.95
N LYS A 173 -3.83 7.17 13.63
CA LYS A 173 -4.53 6.41 12.58
C LYS A 173 -4.05 4.97 12.49
N ILE A 174 -2.74 4.72 12.59
CA ILE A 174 -2.16 3.37 12.62
C ILE A 174 -2.76 2.56 13.79
N ASP A 175 -2.91 3.20 14.95
CA ASP A 175 -3.40 2.56 16.17
C ASP A 175 -4.84 2.04 16.04
N THR A 176 -5.66 2.61 15.15
CA THR A 176 -7.05 2.17 14.94
C THR A 176 -7.19 0.97 14.01
N ILE A 177 -6.19 0.67 13.18
CA ILE A 177 -6.27 -0.38 12.16
C ILE A 177 -6.39 -1.76 12.82
N ASP A 178 -7.39 -2.54 12.40
CA ASP A 178 -7.62 -3.90 12.92
C ASP A 178 -7.74 -4.98 11.83
N ARG A 179 -7.79 -4.61 10.55
CA ARG A 179 -7.84 -5.58 9.45
C ARG A 179 -7.00 -5.15 8.27
N ILE A 180 -6.45 -6.15 7.59
CA ILE A 180 -5.65 -5.97 6.38
C ILE A 180 -6.07 -7.00 5.34
N TRP A 181 -6.58 -6.56 4.19
CA TRP A 181 -6.66 -7.45 3.03
C TRP A 181 -5.37 -7.39 2.23
N HIS A 182 -4.86 -8.55 1.83
CA HIS A 182 -3.64 -8.70 1.04
C HIS A 182 -3.79 -9.84 0.02
N ILE A 183 -2.99 -9.80 -1.04
CA ILE A 183 -2.97 -10.83 -2.09
C ILE A 183 -2.13 -12.02 -1.63
N THR A 184 -2.63 -13.24 -1.81
CA THR A 184 -1.99 -14.46 -1.26
C THR A 184 -1.21 -15.27 -2.29
N ASN A 185 -1.55 -15.16 -3.57
CA ASN A 185 -0.90 -15.89 -4.64
C ASN A 185 0.01 -14.95 -5.43
N LYS A 186 1.29 -14.94 -5.05
CA LYS A 186 2.32 -14.10 -5.68
C LYS A 186 2.76 -14.71 -7.02
N ILE A 187 2.91 -13.90 -8.07
CA ILE A 187 3.58 -14.32 -9.30
C ILE A 187 5.06 -14.58 -8.98
N GLY A 188 5.54 -15.79 -9.27
CA GLY A 188 6.96 -16.13 -9.20
C GLY A 188 7.51 -16.51 -7.83
N GLY A 189 6.85 -17.47 -7.15
CA GLY A 189 7.56 -18.35 -6.22
C GLY A 189 8.45 -19.36 -6.97
#